data_AF-A0A6M4PB16-F1
#
_entry.id   AF-A0A6M4PB16-F1
#
_cell.length_a   1.000
_cell.length_b   1.000
_cell.length_c   1.000
_cell.angle_alpha   90.00
_cell.angle_beta   90.00
_cell.angle_gamma   90.00
#
_symmetry.space_group_name_H-M   'P 1'
#
loop_
_entity.id
_entity.type
_entity.pdbx_description
1 polymer ?
#
loop_
_entity_poly.entity_id
_entity_poly.type
_entity_poly.pdbx_seq_one_letter_code
_entity_poly.pdbx_strand_id
1 'polypeptide(L)'
;MRYSPAGISKKFSQIVSEVLTQIHPSYLKSVRKYAKANGYENIVDIVIYVLVTRNQSNNMALPSDKALKSNLLNANAYAMRLARWLLEKIENRENSATLDMSNLSIEHIMPQTSTSYWEEKAGTSGEEYTGLVNTIGNLTLVTNPDNSAAGNKDFETKKKIFEDTLHIRMNKDLYELTEWTSSDISARSEALINELITMYPYLRSSGDYEHDGNREIFLEAQGIKATGYLNEDETVIIHSGSEIYSKIKDIASDSLDETRQELLDNGIIEETIGGLQFVQDYTASSVSNAAALLLGGSRNGWDYWKYDNGISINDSLRNKK
;
A
#
# COMPACT_ATOMS: atom_id res chain seq x y z
N MET A 1 -5.78 8.81 -36.88
CA MET A 1 -5.70 10.03 -36.07
C MET A 1 -4.59 9.85 -35.04
N ARG A 2 -3.44 10.50 -35.24
CA ARG A 2 -2.32 10.47 -34.29
C ARG A 2 -2.62 11.47 -33.17
N TYR A 3 -2.80 11.00 -31.94
CA TYR A 3 -3.00 11.86 -30.78
C TYR A 3 -1.68 12.58 -30.47
N SER A 4 -1.73 13.92 -30.42
CA SER A 4 -0.60 14.77 -30.06
C SER A 4 -0.18 14.56 -28.60
N PRO A 5 1.13 14.53 -28.27
CA PRO A 5 1.65 14.43 -26.90
C PRO A 5 1.06 15.46 -25.92
N ALA A 6 0.65 16.63 -26.43
CA ALA A 6 0.02 17.69 -25.63
C ALA A 6 -1.38 17.31 -25.09
N GLY A 7 -2.10 16.40 -25.75
CA GLY A 7 -3.43 15.95 -25.32
C GLY A 7 -3.39 14.98 -24.14
N ILE A 8 -2.32 14.17 -24.05
CA ILE A 8 -2.09 13.23 -22.94
C ILE A 8 -1.70 14.01 -21.68
N SER A 9 -0.82 15.02 -21.81
CA SER A 9 -0.39 15.89 -20.69
C SER A 9 -1.56 16.65 -20.05
N LYS A 10 -2.53 17.14 -20.84
CA LYS A 10 -3.67 17.91 -20.31
C LYS A 10 -4.68 17.03 -19.57
N LYS A 11 -4.96 15.84 -20.10
CA LYS A 11 -5.86 14.84 -19.47
C LYS A 11 -5.21 14.23 -18.22
N PHE A 12 -3.90 13.99 -18.28
CA PHE A 12 -3.09 13.57 -17.14
C PHE A 12 -3.06 14.65 -16.04
N SER A 13 -2.83 15.92 -16.39
CA SER A 13 -2.84 17.03 -15.42
C SER A 13 -4.21 17.22 -14.77
N GLN A 14 -5.30 16.93 -15.46
CA GLN A 14 -6.67 17.07 -14.94
C GLN A 14 -7.02 15.93 -13.98
N ILE A 15 -6.69 14.68 -14.33
CA ILE A 15 -6.83 13.49 -13.47
C ILE A 15 -5.94 13.63 -12.22
N VAL A 16 -4.69 14.07 -12.42
CA VAL A 16 -3.76 14.36 -11.32
C VAL A 16 -4.30 15.50 -10.46
N SER A 17 -4.86 16.57 -11.02
CA SER A 17 -5.47 17.64 -10.22
C SER A 17 -6.66 17.14 -9.39
N GLU A 18 -7.56 16.36 -9.96
CA GLU A 18 -8.75 15.83 -9.27
C GLU A 18 -8.36 14.85 -8.15
N VAL A 19 -7.40 13.96 -8.40
CA VAL A 19 -6.90 12.99 -7.43
C VAL A 19 -6.04 13.66 -6.35
N LEU A 20 -5.16 14.61 -6.70
CA LEU A 20 -4.27 15.28 -5.76
C LEU A 20 -5.01 16.29 -4.85
N THR A 21 -6.14 16.85 -5.27
CA THR A 21 -6.90 17.83 -4.44
C THR A 21 -7.50 17.19 -3.18
N GLN A 22 -7.72 15.88 -3.18
CA GLN A 22 -8.25 15.13 -2.04
C GLN A 22 -7.17 14.44 -1.18
N ILE A 23 -5.91 14.51 -1.61
CA ILE A 23 -4.78 13.85 -0.95
C ILE A 23 -4.16 14.82 0.09
N HIS A 24 -4.01 14.35 1.33
CA HIS A 24 -3.40 15.13 2.41
C HIS A 24 -2.04 15.75 1.96
N PRO A 25 -1.74 17.02 2.28
CA PRO A 25 -0.57 17.73 1.74
C PRO A 25 0.78 17.02 1.92
N SER A 26 0.92 16.18 2.97
CA SER A 26 2.12 15.37 3.21
C SER A 26 2.37 14.31 2.14
N TYR A 27 1.32 13.70 1.59
CA TYR A 27 1.44 12.73 0.50
C TYR A 27 1.85 13.42 -0.79
N LEU A 28 1.29 14.60 -1.10
CA LEU A 28 1.69 15.39 -2.27
C LEU A 28 3.17 15.76 -2.22
N LYS A 29 3.67 16.14 -1.04
CA LYS A 29 5.09 16.41 -0.82
C LYS A 29 5.95 15.17 -1.08
N SER A 30 5.51 14.00 -0.62
CA SER A 30 6.21 12.73 -0.80
C SER A 30 6.21 12.29 -2.27
N VAL A 31 5.06 12.33 -2.94
CA VAL A 31 4.93 12.02 -4.38
C VAL A 31 5.85 12.92 -5.20
N ARG A 32 5.87 14.24 -4.94
CA ARG A 32 6.77 15.17 -5.64
C ARG A 32 8.24 14.86 -5.39
N LYS A 33 8.62 14.49 -4.16
CA LYS A 33 9.99 14.10 -3.81
C LYS A 33 10.42 12.89 -4.66
N TYR A 34 9.64 11.81 -4.63
CA TYR A 34 9.98 10.58 -5.32
C TYR A 34 9.93 10.72 -6.84
N ALA A 35 8.96 11.45 -7.38
CA ALA A 35 8.87 11.70 -8.83
C ALA A 35 10.05 12.55 -9.36
N LYS A 36 10.56 13.48 -8.56
CA LYS A 36 11.76 14.26 -8.92
C LYS A 36 13.02 13.39 -8.97
N ALA A 37 13.12 12.39 -8.09
CA ALA A 37 14.29 11.51 -7.99
C ALA A 37 14.26 10.33 -8.98
N ASN A 38 13.07 9.78 -9.25
CA ASN A 38 12.89 8.53 -10.00
C ASN A 38 12.19 8.70 -11.35
N GLY A 39 12.01 9.95 -11.81
CA GLY A 39 11.34 10.26 -13.07
C GLY A 39 9.81 10.38 -12.96
N TYR A 40 9.24 11.33 -13.69
CA TYR A 40 7.80 11.60 -13.71
C TYR A 40 7.02 10.58 -14.56
N GLU A 41 7.71 9.81 -15.40
CA GLU A 41 7.17 8.66 -16.12
C GLU A 41 6.65 7.57 -15.16
N ASN A 42 7.21 7.47 -13.94
CA ASN A 42 6.83 6.49 -12.91
C ASN A 42 5.76 7.02 -11.94
N ILE A 43 5.20 8.20 -12.18
CA ILE A 43 4.30 8.91 -11.27
C ILE A 43 3.10 8.10 -10.77
N VAL A 44 2.51 7.24 -11.61
CA VAL A 44 1.37 6.40 -11.20
C VAL A 44 1.81 5.37 -10.17
N ASP A 45 2.91 4.67 -10.42
CA ASP A 45 3.45 3.65 -9.52
C ASP A 45 4.01 4.30 -8.23
N ILE A 46 4.61 5.49 -8.32
CA ILE A 46 5.02 6.30 -7.17
C ILE A 46 3.81 6.71 -6.30
N VAL A 47 2.69 7.09 -6.91
CA VAL A 47 1.47 7.40 -6.16
C VAL A 47 0.96 6.15 -5.43
N ILE A 48 0.94 4.99 -6.10
CA ILE A 48 0.58 3.70 -5.48
C ILE A 48 1.53 3.39 -4.31
N TYR A 49 2.83 3.61 -4.50
CA TYR A 49 3.83 3.40 -3.47
C TYR A 49 3.57 4.25 -2.23
N VAL A 50 3.44 5.57 -2.43
CA VAL A 50 3.27 6.54 -1.34
C VAL A 50 1.97 6.35 -0.57
N LEU A 51 0.88 6.01 -1.27
CA LEU A 51 -0.43 5.84 -0.65
C LEU A 51 -0.60 4.45 -0.04
N VAL A 52 -0.08 3.41 -0.68
CA VAL A 52 -0.39 2.01 -0.33
C VAL A 52 0.83 1.30 0.23
N THR A 53 1.88 1.13 -0.58
CA THR A 53 2.98 0.19 -0.29
C THR A 53 3.80 0.62 0.91
N ARG A 54 4.15 1.89 0.99
CA ARG A 54 4.92 2.49 2.08
C ARG A 54 4.21 2.42 3.44
N ASN A 55 2.88 2.43 3.44
CA ASN A 55 2.09 2.52 4.67
C ASN A 55 1.63 1.16 5.20
N GLN A 56 2.03 0.04 4.58
CA GLN A 56 1.51 -1.30 4.90
C GLN A 56 1.70 -1.74 6.36
N SER A 57 2.72 -1.20 7.04
CA SER A 57 3.07 -1.59 8.41
C SER A 57 2.75 -0.52 9.46
N ASN A 58 1.99 0.52 9.11
CA ASN A 58 1.63 1.60 10.04
C ASN A 58 0.12 1.83 10.10
N ASN A 59 -0.31 2.76 10.94
CA ASN A 59 -1.73 3.09 11.16
C ASN A 59 -2.43 3.74 9.96
N MET A 60 -1.70 4.06 8.89
CA MET A 60 -2.22 4.59 7.62
C MET A 60 -2.38 3.50 6.56
N ALA A 61 -2.14 2.24 6.89
CA ALA A 61 -2.32 1.10 5.99
C ALA A 61 -3.75 1.07 5.44
N LEU A 62 -3.90 1.06 4.12
CA LEU A 62 -5.16 0.74 3.48
C LEU A 62 -5.47 -0.76 3.64
N PRO A 63 -6.73 -1.15 3.85
CA PRO A 63 -7.10 -2.56 3.96
C PRO A 63 -6.81 -3.28 2.64
N SER A 64 -6.18 -4.45 2.71
CA SER A 64 -6.06 -5.36 1.56
C SER A 64 -7.43 -5.88 1.13
N ASP A 65 -7.55 -6.43 -0.08
CA ASP A 65 -8.81 -7.03 -0.56
C ASP A 65 -9.38 -8.07 0.42
N LYS A 66 -8.50 -8.89 1.01
CA LYS A 66 -8.88 -9.87 2.04
C LYS A 66 -9.40 -9.19 3.31
N ALA A 67 -8.72 -8.14 3.77
CA ALA A 67 -9.14 -7.40 4.96
C ALA A 67 -10.46 -6.64 4.70
N LEU A 68 -10.60 -6.01 3.53
CA LEU A 68 -11.82 -5.33 3.10
C LEU A 68 -12.99 -6.32 3.06
N LYS A 69 -12.82 -7.48 2.43
CA LYS A 69 -13.84 -8.53 2.40
C LYS A 69 -14.24 -8.96 3.81
N SER A 70 -13.26 -9.31 4.65
CA SER A 70 -13.53 -9.73 6.03
C SER A 70 -14.25 -8.65 6.86
N ASN A 71 -13.90 -7.38 6.66
CA ASN A 71 -14.49 -6.27 7.41
C ASN A 71 -15.93 -5.97 6.97
N LEU A 72 -16.24 -6.11 5.68
CA LEU A 72 -17.54 -5.76 5.13
C LEU A 72 -18.59 -6.87 5.25
N LEU A 73 -18.18 -8.15 5.28
CA LEU A 73 -19.12 -9.28 5.25
C LEU A 73 -20.19 -9.22 6.35
N ASN A 74 -19.80 -8.84 7.56
CA ASN A 74 -20.69 -8.75 8.72
C ASN A 74 -20.84 -7.31 9.24
N ALA A 75 -20.44 -6.31 8.44
CA ALA A 75 -20.57 -4.92 8.84
C ALA A 75 -22.05 -4.51 8.89
N ASN A 76 -22.38 -3.64 9.84
CA ASN A 76 -23.61 -2.85 9.77
C ASN A 76 -23.46 -1.80 8.65
N ALA A 77 -23.66 -2.25 7.42
CA ALA A 77 -23.56 -1.43 6.22
C ALA A 77 -24.58 -0.29 6.24
N TYR A 78 -25.78 -0.53 6.76
CA TYR A 78 -26.81 0.51 6.86
C TYR A 78 -26.34 1.76 7.65
N ALA A 79 -25.59 1.55 8.73
CA ALA A 79 -25.01 2.64 9.52
C ALA A 79 -23.79 3.31 8.85
N MET A 80 -23.23 2.72 7.79
CA MET A 80 -22.07 3.29 7.09
C MET A 80 -22.50 4.48 6.24
N ARG A 81 -21.85 5.62 6.46
CA ARG A 81 -22.04 6.85 5.66
C ARG A 81 -21.89 6.63 4.15
N LEU A 82 -21.12 5.63 3.74
CA LEU A 82 -20.81 5.34 2.33
C LEU A 82 -21.73 4.29 1.70
N ALA A 83 -22.65 3.65 2.42
CA ALA A 83 -23.43 2.53 1.89
C ALA A 83 -24.25 2.91 0.65
N ARG A 84 -24.94 4.06 0.69
CA ARG A 84 -25.69 4.57 -0.47
C ARG A 84 -24.79 4.77 -1.67
N TRP A 85 -23.65 5.43 -1.45
CA TRP A 85 -22.66 5.70 -2.51
C TRP A 85 -22.10 4.41 -3.11
N LEU A 86 -21.83 3.39 -2.29
CA LEU A 86 -21.35 2.08 -2.75
C LEU A 86 -22.38 1.41 -3.65
N LEU A 87 -23.65 1.38 -3.23
CA LEU A 87 -24.75 0.81 -4.03
C LEU A 87 -24.93 1.56 -5.36
N GLU A 88 -24.90 2.89 -5.35
CA GLU A 88 -24.98 3.70 -6.58
C GLU A 88 -23.81 3.44 -7.54
N LYS A 89 -22.60 3.22 -7.01
CA LYS A 89 -21.41 2.93 -7.81
C LYS A 89 -21.45 1.53 -8.42
N ILE A 90 -21.90 0.54 -7.66
CA ILE A 90 -22.10 -0.82 -8.15
C ILE A 90 -23.16 -0.84 -9.26
N GLU A 91 -24.27 -0.13 -9.05
CA GLU A 91 -25.37 -0.11 -10.03
C GLU A 91 -24.98 0.60 -11.33
N ASN A 92 -24.25 1.71 -11.24
CA ASN A 92 -23.77 2.42 -12.44
C ASN A 92 -22.52 1.81 -13.08
N ARG A 93 -22.04 0.65 -12.57
CA ARG A 93 -20.88 -0.03 -13.14
C ARG A 93 -21.20 -0.47 -14.57
N GLU A 94 -20.34 -0.12 -15.52
CA GLU A 94 -20.46 -0.46 -16.95
C GLU A 94 -21.70 0.10 -17.67
N ASN A 95 -22.47 1.00 -17.04
CA ASN A 95 -23.60 1.65 -17.70
C ASN A 95 -23.12 2.78 -18.62
N SER A 96 -23.51 2.73 -19.89
CA SER A 96 -23.12 3.73 -20.91
C SER A 96 -23.67 5.13 -20.62
N ALA A 97 -24.75 5.23 -19.84
CA ALA A 97 -25.29 6.48 -19.33
C ALA A 97 -25.55 6.33 -17.83
N THR A 98 -25.00 7.24 -17.02
CA THR A 98 -25.23 7.24 -15.57
C THR A 98 -26.71 7.41 -15.28
N LEU A 99 -27.30 6.45 -14.55
CA LEU A 99 -28.66 6.56 -14.04
C LEU A 99 -28.69 7.64 -12.96
N ASP A 100 -29.66 8.55 -13.06
CA ASP A 100 -29.94 9.50 -12.00
C ASP A 100 -30.62 8.79 -10.82
N MET A 101 -29.91 8.72 -9.70
CA MET A 101 -30.37 8.06 -8.47
C MET A 101 -30.69 9.07 -7.36
N SER A 102 -30.78 10.36 -7.68
CA SER A 102 -31.00 11.44 -6.69
C SER A 102 -32.28 11.26 -5.87
N ASN A 103 -33.32 10.68 -6.48
CA ASN A 103 -34.62 10.42 -5.84
C ASN A 103 -34.73 9.06 -5.13
N LEU A 104 -33.64 8.29 -5.07
CA LEU A 104 -33.61 6.98 -4.44
C LEU A 104 -33.10 7.01 -3.01
N SER A 105 -33.69 6.18 -2.16
CA SER A 105 -33.27 5.90 -0.79
C SER A 105 -32.88 4.44 -0.60
N ILE A 106 -32.12 4.18 0.47
CA ILE A 106 -31.81 2.80 0.87
C ILE A 106 -33.08 2.17 1.45
N GLU A 107 -33.40 0.97 0.99
CA GLU A 107 -34.44 0.11 1.52
C GLU A 107 -33.86 -1.23 1.97
N HIS A 108 -34.40 -1.76 3.06
CA HIS A 108 -34.10 -3.10 3.57
C HIS A 108 -35.04 -4.12 2.93
N ILE A 109 -34.49 -5.09 2.19
CA ILE A 109 -35.31 -6.14 1.58
C ILE A 109 -36.00 -6.96 2.70
N MET A 110 -35.21 -7.50 3.62
CA MET A 110 -35.67 -8.02 4.91
C MET A 110 -35.67 -6.87 5.94
N PRO A 111 -36.82 -6.46 6.50
CA PRO A 111 -36.96 -5.23 7.28
C PRO A 111 -36.24 -5.30 8.64
N GLN A 112 -35.85 -4.15 9.18
CA GLN A 112 -35.27 -4.06 10.52
C GLN A 112 -36.24 -4.47 11.63
N THR A 113 -37.53 -4.17 11.47
CA THR A 113 -38.56 -4.66 12.38
C THR A 113 -38.86 -6.11 12.04
N SER A 114 -38.46 -7.03 12.91
CA SER A 114 -38.73 -8.45 12.72
C SER A 114 -40.23 -8.73 12.77
N THR A 115 -40.65 -9.72 11.99
CA THR A 115 -41.99 -10.31 12.04
C THR A 115 -41.82 -11.82 12.05
N SER A 116 -42.84 -12.59 12.46
CA SER A 116 -42.74 -14.05 12.46
C SER A 116 -42.37 -14.62 11.08
N TYR A 117 -42.87 -14.01 9.99
CA TYR A 117 -42.49 -14.37 8.62
C TYR A 117 -41.00 -14.16 8.36
N TRP A 118 -40.45 -13.02 8.76
CA TRP A 118 -39.06 -12.68 8.49
C TRP A 118 -38.08 -13.43 9.40
N GLU A 119 -38.44 -13.73 10.65
CA GLU A 119 -37.65 -14.58 11.54
C GLU A 119 -37.59 -16.02 11.02
N GLU A 120 -38.71 -16.55 10.48
CA GLU A 120 -38.74 -17.86 9.83
C GLU A 120 -37.80 -17.89 8.61
N LYS A 121 -37.87 -16.88 7.74
CA LYS A 121 -37.00 -16.78 6.55
C LYS A 121 -35.53 -16.53 6.89
N ALA A 122 -35.25 -15.81 7.96
CA ALA A 122 -33.89 -15.60 8.46
C ALA A 122 -33.33 -16.86 9.14
N GLY A 123 -34.19 -17.68 9.74
CA GLY A 123 -33.79 -18.79 10.61
C GLY A 123 -33.21 -18.33 11.95
N THR A 124 -33.40 -17.07 12.32
CA THR A 124 -32.90 -16.46 13.56
C THR A 124 -33.76 -15.25 13.96
N SER A 125 -33.57 -14.76 15.19
CA SER A 125 -34.30 -13.63 15.78
C SER A 125 -33.37 -12.75 16.65
N GLY A 126 -33.88 -11.64 17.17
CA GLY A 126 -33.15 -10.79 18.12
C GLY A 126 -31.89 -10.13 17.55
N GLU A 127 -30.76 -10.27 18.26
CA GLU A 127 -29.49 -9.62 17.90
C GLU A 127 -28.90 -10.18 16.60
N GLU A 128 -28.96 -11.49 16.40
CA GLU A 128 -28.49 -12.16 15.18
C GLU A 128 -29.28 -11.68 13.95
N TYR A 129 -30.60 -11.57 14.07
CA TYR A 129 -31.46 -10.98 13.04
C TYR A 129 -31.04 -9.53 12.75
N THR A 130 -30.84 -8.73 13.80
CA THR A 130 -30.41 -7.32 13.68
C THR A 130 -29.07 -7.19 12.96
N GLY A 131 -28.11 -8.09 13.23
CA GLY A 131 -26.84 -8.15 12.53
C GLY A 131 -27.01 -8.48 11.05
N LEU A 132 -27.78 -9.53 10.75
CA LEU A 132 -28.04 -10.01 9.39
C LEU A 132 -28.68 -8.95 8.49
N VAL A 133 -29.77 -8.32 8.94
CA VAL A 133 -30.54 -7.39 8.08
C VAL A 133 -29.79 -6.10 7.76
N ASN A 134 -28.80 -5.72 8.58
CA ASN A 134 -28.03 -4.50 8.34
C ASN A 134 -26.81 -4.71 7.42
N THR A 135 -26.56 -5.93 6.95
CA THR A 135 -25.49 -6.23 5.98
C THR A 135 -25.80 -5.67 4.60
N ILE A 136 -24.75 -5.39 3.82
CA ILE A 136 -24.87 -4.75 2.49
C ILE A 136 -25.72 -5.57 1.52
N GLY A 137 -25.68 -6.90 1.61
CA GLY A 137 -26.47 -7.79 0.76
C GLY A 137 -27.97 -7.70 1.00
N ASN A 138 -28.43 -7.15 2.11
CA ASN A 138 -29.86 -6.93 2.37
C ASN A 138 -30.36 -5.53 1.98
N LEU A 139 -29.47 -4.65 1.52
CA LEU A 139 -29.81 -3.27 1.15
C LEU A 139 -30.03 -3.14 -0.34
N THR A 140 -31.02 -2.34 -0.73
CA THR A 140 -31.26 -1.97 -2.13
C THR A 140 -31.63 -0.49 -2.26
N LEU A 141 -31.78 0.00 -3.49
CA LEU A 141 -32.19 1.37 -3.80
C LEU A 141 -33.59 1.39 -4.42
N VAL A 142 -34.49 2.17 -3.84
CA VAL A 142 -35.87 2.35 -4.34
C VAL A 142 -36.32 3.80 -4.17
N THR A 143 -37.46 4.17 -4.74
CA THR A 143 -38.02 5.51 -4.54
C THR A 143 -38.57 5.67 -3.11
N ASN A 144 -38.66 6.91 -2.61
CA ASN A 144 -39.25 7.15 -1.27
C ASN A 144 -40.71 6.66 -1.13
N PRO A 145 -41.60 6.81 -2.14
CA PRO A 145 -42.92 6.17 -2.12
C PRO A 145 -42.86 4.64 -1.98
N ASP A 146 -42.00 3.98 -2.75
CA ASP A 146 -41.88 2.52 -2.73
C ASP A 146 -41.34 2.02 -1.39
N ASN A 147 -40.33 2.70 -0.84
CA ASN A 147 -39.79 2.43 0.49
C ASN A 147 -40.92 2.47 1.55
N SER A 148 -41.71 3.55 1.54
CA SER A 148 -42.85 3.72 2.45
C SER A 148 -43.93 2.64 2.26
N ALA A 149 -44.19 2.22 1.01
CA ALA A 149 -45.18 1.21 0.69
C ALA A 149 -44.73 -0.22 1.05
N ALA A 150 -43.42 -0.49 0.97
CA ALA A 150 -42.80 -1.77 1.24
C ALA A 150 -42.80 -2.10 2.73
N GLY A 151 -42.31 -1.19 3.57
CA GLY A 151 -42.32 -1.31 5.04
C GLY A 151 -41.89 -2.70 5.54
N ASN A 152 -42.71 -3.32 6.38
CA ASN A 152 -42.42 -4.64 6.98
C ASN A 152 -43.12 -5.81 6.27
N LYS A 153 -43.60 -5.60 5.03
CA LYS A 153 -44.33 -6.64 4.27
C LYS A 153 -43.43 -7.82 3.91
N ASP A 154 -44.05 -8.93 3.53
CA ASP A 154 -43.36 -10.12 3.03
C ASP A 154 -42.64 -9.86 1.69
N PHE A 155 -41.74 -10.76 1.33
CA PHE A 155 -40.88 -10.63 0.16
C PHE A 155 -41.68 -10.53 -1.16
N GLU A 156 -42.69 -11.38 -1.34
CA GLU A 156 -43.51 -11.39 -2.57
C GLU A 156 -44.26 -10.08 -2.76
N THR A 157 -44.77 -9.50 -1.67
CA THR A 157 -45.43 -8.20 -1.72
C THR A 157 -44.43 -7.07 -2.01
N LYS A 158 -43.24 -7.09 -1.41
CA LYS A 158 -42.19 -6.09 -1.68
C LYS A 158 -41.73 -6.10 -3.14
N LYS A 159 -41.49 -7.28 -3.73
CA LYS A 159 -41.08 -7.39 -5.14
C LYS A 159 -42.05 -6.70 -6.10
N LYS A 160 -43.36 -6.83 -5.86
CA LYS A 160 -44.40 -6.17 -6.67
C LYS A 160 -44.37 -4.65 -6.54
N ILE A 161 -44.02 -4.14 -5.36
CA ILE A 161 -43.87 -2.69 -5.14
C ILE A 161 -42.66 -2.15 -5.90
N PHE A 162 -41.60 -2.95 -6.04
CA PHE A 162 -40.37 -2.53 -6.72
C PHE A 162 -40.45 -2.60 -8.26
N GLU A 163 -41.60 -2.98 -8.82
CA GLU A 163 -41.81 -3.16 -10.26
C GLU A 163 -41.48 -1.89 -11.08
N ASP A 164 -41.79 -0.71 -10.53
CA ASP A 164 -41.50 0.58 -11.17
C ASP A 164 -40.00 0.92 -11.20
N THR A 165 -39.19 0.20 -10.42
CA THR A 165 -37.73 0.41 -10.30
C THR A 165 -36.89 -0.68 -10.96
N LEU A 166 -37.49 -1.55 -11.79
CA LEU A 166 -36.77 -2.64 -12.47
C LEU A 166 -35.73 -2.18 -13.51
N HIS A 167 -35.70 -0.89 -13.84
CA HIS A 167 -34.60 -0.29 -14.61
C HIS A 167 -33.28 -0.25 -13.82
N ILE A 168 -33.32 -0.49 -12.50
CA ILE A 168 -32.19 -0.73 -11.62
C ILE A 168 -31.88 -2.23 -11.64
N ARG A 169 -30.69 -2.61 -12.08
CA ARG A 169 -30.18 -3.99 -12.18
C ARG A 169 -30.34 -4.74 -10.86
N MET A 170 -29.94 -4.13 -9.73
CA MET A 170 -30.05 -4.82 -8.45
C MET A 170 -31.49 -5.15 -8.03
N ASN A 171 -32.50 -4.38 -8.48
CA ASN A 171 -33.91 -4.67 -8.21
C ASN A 171 -34.46 -5.71 -9.19
N LYS A 172 -33.98 -5.71 -10.43
CA LYS A 172 -34.30 -6.75 -11.41
C LYS A 172 -33.86 -8.13 -10.93
N ASP A 173 -32.63 -8.26 -10.44
CA ASP A 173 -32.11 -9.53 -9.93
C ASP A 173 -32.94 -10.05 -8.74
N LEU A 174 -33.42 -9.15 -7.87
CA LEU A 174 -34.31 -9.50 -6.75
C LEU A 174 -35.70 -9.94 -7.21
N TYR A 175 -36.22 -9.36 -8.29
CA TYR A 175 -37.55 -9.67 -8.82
C TYR A 175 -37.63 -11.12 -9.34
N GLU A 176 -36.53 -11.65 -9.87
CA GLU A 176 -36.44 -13.01 -10.41
C GLU A 176 -36.38 -14.11 -9.32
N LEU A 177 -36.14 -13.73 -8.05
CA LEU A 177 -36.06 -14.67 -6.92
C LEU A 177 -37.43 -14.99 -6.33
N THR A 178 -37.64 -16.23 -5.89
CA THR A 178 -38.88 -16.68 -5.23
C THR A 178 -38.83 -16.56 -3.71
N GLU A 179 -37.64 -16.42 -3.13
CA GLU A 179 -37.47 -16.28 -1.69
C GLU A 179 -36.27 -15.40 -1.36
N TRP A 180 -36.26 -14.95 -0.10
CA TRP A 180 -35.20 -14.12 0.45
C TRP A 180 -34.87 -14.60 1.86
N THR A 181 -33.75 -15.30 1.98
CA THR A 181 -33.30 -15.97 3.19
C THR A 181 -31.98 -15.38 3.70
N SER A 182 -31.53 -15.84 4.87
CA SER A 182 -30.20 -15.50 5.38
C SER A 182 -29.07 -15.91 4.42
N SER A 183 -29.20 -17.06 3.74
CA SER A 183 -28.23 -17.52 2.74
C SER A 183 -28.15 -16.57 1.54
N ASP A 184 -29.29 -16.04 1.08
CA ASP A 184 -29.33 -15.10 -0.05
C ASP A 184 -28.69 -13.77 0.32
N ILE A 185 -28.93 -13.28 1.54
CA ILE A 185 -28.29 -12.07 2.07
C ILE A 185 -26.77 -12.24 2.13
N SER A 186 -26.27 -13.38 2.63
CA SER A 186 -24.83 -13.67 2.68
C SER A 186 -24.22 -13.79 1.29
N ALA A 187 -24.86 -14.53 0.39
CA ALA A 187 -24.38 -14.70 -0.99
C ALA A 187 -24.34 -13.37 -1.76
N ARG A 188 -25.39 -12.54 -1.62
CA ARG A 188 -25.43 -11.20 -2.24
C ARG A 188 -24.41 -10.27 -1.60
N SER A 189 -24.20 -10.32 -0.29
CA SER A 189 -23.14 -9.56 0.39
C SER A 189 -21.77 -9.89 -0.20
N GLU A 190 -21.46 -11.18 -0.38
CA GLU A 190 -20.22 -11.60 -1.02
C GLU A 190 -20.10 -11.11 -2.46
N ALA A 191 -21.16 -11.21 -3.26
CA ALA A 191 -21.17 -10.74 -4.64
C ALA A 191 -20.89 -9.23 -4.74
N LEU A 192 -21.60 -8.41 -3.96
CA LEU A 192 -21.44 -6.95 -3.94
C LEU A 192 -20.04 -6.54 -3.47
N ILE A 193 -19.49 -7.22 -2.46
CA ILE A 193 -18.13 -6.97 -1.96
C ILE A 193 -17.08 -7.35 -3.01
N ASN A 194 -17.27 -8.47 -3.72
CA ASN A 194 -16.38 -8.87 -4.80
C ASN A 194 -16.45 -7.90 -5.99
N GLU A 195 -17.63 -7.36 -6.33
CA GLU A 195 -17.77 -6.28 -7.31
C GLU A 195 -17.00 -5.03 -6.87
N LEU A 196 -17.09 -4.66 -5.58
CA LEU A 196 -16.35 -3.54 -5.03
C LEU A 196 -14.82 -3.72 -5.16
N ILE A 197 -14.31 -4.89 -4.79
CA ILE A 197 -12.90 -5.26 -4.93
C ILE A 197 -12.47 -5.23 -6.39
N THR A 198 -13.32 -5.70 -7.30
CA THR A 198 -13.04 -5.69 -8.74
C THR A 198 -12.95 -4.26 -9.29
N MET A 199 -13.79 -3.35 -8.80
CA MET A 199 -13.74 -1.93 -9.19
C MET A 199 -12.54 -1.18 -8.60
N TYR A 200 -12.15 -1.51 -7.38
CA TYR A 200 -11.10 -0.83 -6.63
C TYR A 200 -10.13 -1.85 -6.01
N PRO A 201 -9.36 -2.58 -6.84
CA PRO A 201 -8.48 -3.62 -6.34
C PRO A 201 -7.36 -3.02 -5.48
N TYR A 202 -6.93 -3.75 -4.46
CA TYR A 202 -5.77 -3.38 -3.69
C TYR A 202 -4.53 -3.36 -4.58
N LEU A 203 -3.92 -2.19 -4.72
CA LEU A 203 -2.77 -1.99 -5.58
C LEU A 203 -1.47 -2.20 -4.79
N ARG A 204 -0.45 -2.73 -5.47
CA ARG A 204 0.92 -2.78 -4.98
C ARG A 204 1.83 -2.12 -5.99
N SER A 205 2.73 -1.27 -5.51
CA SER A 205 3.74 -0.67 -6.37
C SER A 205 4.74 -1.74 -6.77
N SER A 206 5.21 -1.63 -8.01
CA SER A 206 6.27 -2.48 -8.56
C SER A 206 7.67 -2.00 -8.18
N GLY A 207 7.82 -0.72 -7.84
CA GLY A 207 9.07 -0.12 -7.38
C GLY A 207 9.15 0.03 -5.87
N ASP A 208 10.38 0.06 -5.35
CA ASP A 208 10.66 0.61 -4.03
C ASP A 208 11.28 2.00 -4.19
N TYR A 209 10.51 3.03 -3.85
CA TYR A 209 10.94 4.42 -4.01
C TYR A 209 11.48 5.04 -2.72
N GLU A 210 11.37 4.38 -1.55
CA GLU A 210 11.98 4.92 -0.31
C GLU A 210 13.49 4.92 -0.37
N HIS A 211 14.05 4.03 -1.18
CA HIS A 211 15.47 3.95 -1.41
C HIS A 211 15.91 5.16 -2.23
N ASP A 212 16.40 6.17 -1.51
CA ASP A 212 17.32 7.15 -2.08
C ASP A 212 18.42 6.37 -2.81
N GLY A 213 18.72 6.80 -4.03
CA GLY A 213 19.56 6.06 -4.97
C GLY A 213 20.89 5.64 -4.38
N ASN A 214 21.40 4.50 -4.85
CA ASN A 214 22.80 4.10 -4.70
C ASN A 214 23.33 4.15 -3.24
N ARG A 215 23.14 3.06 -2.47
CA ARG A 215 23.81 2.90 -1.16
C ARG A 215 25.29 2.54 -1.28
N GLU A 216 25.86 2.80 -2.45
CA GLU A 216 27.30 2.82 -2.66
C GLU A 216 27.90 3.95 -1.84
N ILE A 217 28.81 3.56 -0.97
CA ILE A 217 29.55 4.41 -0.06
C ILE A 217 31.03 4.35 -0.41
N PHE A 218 31.68 5.49 -0.29
CA PHE A 218 33.06 5.71 -0.65
C PHE A 218 33.81 6.20 0.58
N LEU A 219 35.03 5.72 0.75
CA LEU A 219 35.93 6.14 1.82
C LEU A 219 37.27 6.51 1.19
N GLU A 220 37.68 7.76 1.40
CA GLU A 220 39.00 8.26 1.03
C GLU A 220 39.62 8.95 2.25
N ALA A 221 40.59 8.28 2.87
CA ALA A 221 41.23 8.76 4.08
C ALA A 221 42.62 8.13 4.25
N GLN A 222 43.56 8.84 4.85
CA GLN A 222 44.94 8.35 5.06
C GLN A 222 45.65 7.86 3.77
N GLY A 223 45.23 8.40 2.62
CA GLY A 223 45.78 8.03 1.31
C GLY A 223 45.25 6.73 0.73
N ILE A 224 44.27 6.07 1.38
CA ILE A 224 43.60 4.88 0.84
C ILE A 224 42.24 5.23 0.23
N LYS A 225 41.81 4.44 -0.74
CA LYS A 225 40.47 4.48 -1.34
C LYS A 225 39.75 3.15 -1.18
N ALA A 226 38.50 3.22 -0.75
CA ALA A 226 37.63 2.06 -0.59
C ALA A 226 36.21 2.37 -1.06
N THR A 227 35.52 1.33 -1.51
CA THR A 227 34.14 1.38 -1.96
C THR A 227 33.35 0.27 -1.28
N GLY A 228 32.05 0.47 -1.09
CA GLY A 228 31.22 -0.53 -0.46
C GLY A 228 29.74 -0.21 -0.54
N TYR A 229 28.91 -1.11 -0.04
CA TYR A 229 27.46 -0.97 -0.03
C TYR A 229 26.91 -1.02 1.39
N LEU A 230 26.10 -0.02 1.78
CA LEU A 230 25.47 0.07 3.11
C LEU A 230 24.11 -0.66 3.14
N ASN A 231 24.03 -1.77 3.88
CA ASN A 231 22.78 -2.50 4.08
C ASN A 231 21.84 -1.81 5.10
N GLU A 232 20.58 -2.24 5.14
CA GLU A 232 19.56 -1.73 6.07
C GLU A 232 19.81 -2.07 7.53
N ASP A 233 20.48 -3.19 7.78
CA ASP A 233 20.89 -3.65 9.10
C ASP A 233 22.21 -3.00 9.58
N GLU A 234 22.64 -1.93 8.91
CA GLU A 234 23.90 -1.21 9.13
C GLU A 234 25.18 -2.02 8.85
N THR A 235 25.08 -3.23 8.28
CA THR A 235 26.25 -3.96 7.76
C THR A 235 26.78 -3.30 6.49
N VAL A 236 28.05 -3.51 6.20
CA VAL A 236 28.70 -2.92 5.02
C VAL A 236 29.40 -4.01 4.23
N ILE A 237 29.06 -4.13 2.94
CA ILE A 237 29.85 -4.91 2.00
C ILE A 237 31.01 -4.02 1.56
N ILE A 238 32.25 -4.38 1.89
CA ILE A 238 33.45 -3.75 1.34
C ILE A 238 33.71 -4.42 0.00
N HIS A 239 33.76 -3.66 -1.08
CA HIS A 239 33.98 -4.21 -2.42
C HIS A 239 35.44 -4.60 -2.64
N SER A 240 35.63 -5.61 -3.48
CA SER A 240 36.94 -5.96 -4.03
C SER A 240 37.68 -4.73 -4.60
N GLY A 241 39.01 -4.70 -4.42
CA GLY A 241 39.87 -3.57 -4.78
C GLY A 241 39.92 -2.44 -3.75
N SER A 242 39.18 -2.54 -2.64
CA SER A 242 39.27 -1.55 -1.55
C SER A 242 40.60 -1.64 -0.81
N GLU A 243 41.29 -0.50 -0.73
CA GLU A 243 42.63 -0.39 -0.12
C GLU A 243 42.56 -0.35 1.41
N ILE A 244 43.57 -0.90 2.07
CA ILE A 244 43.70 -0.97 3.52
C ILE A 244 44.99 -0.23 3.93
N TYR A 245 44.86 0.62 4.94
CA TYR A 245 45.96 1.42 5.44
C TYR A 245 46.98 0.54 6.18
N SER A 246 48.18 0.42 5.63
CA SER A 246 49.21 -0.55 6.02
C SER A 246 50.42 0.02 6.78
N LYS A 247 50.41 1.30 7.19
CA LYS A 247 51.49 1.84 8.04
C LYS A 247 51.39 1.28 9.47
N ILE A 248 51.91 0.07 9.61
CA ILE A 248 52.13 -0.65 10.86
C ILE A 248 53.26 0.07 11.61
N LYS A 249 52.91 0.75 12.71
CA LYS A 249 53.67 0.64 13.96
C LYS A 249 53.03 1.25 15.20
N ASP A 250 52.05 2.16 15.09
CA ASP A 250 51.65 2.93 16.29
C ASP A 250 50.17 2.86 16.68
N ILE A 251 49.28 2.18 15.96
CA ILE A 251 47.84 2.24 16.26
C ILE A 251 47.10 0.95 15.88
N ALA A 252 47.22 -0.11 16.67
CA ALA A 252 46.26 -1.22 16.63
C ALA A 252 46.05 -1.82 18.03
N SER A 253 44.80 -2.16 18.31
CA SER A 253 44.42 -3.04 19.42
C SER A 253 44.59 -4.49 18.96
N ASP A 254 45.13 -5.36 19.81
CA ASP A 254 45.45 -6.78 19.53
C ASP A 254 44.40 -7.51 18.65
N SER A 255 43.10 -7.29 18.88
CA SER A 255 42.00 -7.95 18.14
C SER A 255 41.85 -7.57 16.65
N LEU A 256 42.22 -6.35 16.25
CA LEU A 256 42.10 -5.91 14.85
C LEU A 256 43.21 -6.49 13.97
N ASP A 257 44.40 -6.66 14.54
CA ASP A 257 45.53 -7.30 13.87
C ASP A 257 45.27 -8.79 13.68
N GLU A 258 44.68 -9.47 14.68
CA GLU A 258 44.22 -10.86 14.55
C GLU A 258 43.20 -11.01 13.41
N THR A 259 42.21 -10.13 13.34
CA THR A 259 41.17 -10.19 12.29
C THR A 259 41.77 -9.98 10.90
N ARG A 260 42.67 -8.99 10.73
CA ARG A 260 43.33 -8.76 9.43
C ARG A 260 44.26 -9.90 9.04
N GLN A 261 44.94 -10.51 10.01
CA GLN A 261 45.78 -11.68 9.76
C GLN A 261 44.92 -12.87 9.30
N GLU A 262 43.76 -13.10 9.93
CA GLU A 262 42.82 -14.13 9.48
C GLU A 262 42.30 -13.88 8.06
N LEU A 263 41.99 -12.61 7.72
CA LEU A 263 41.57 -12.25 6.36
C LEU A 263 42.69 -12.47 5.33
N LEU A 264 43.95 -12.23 5.71
CA LEU A 264 45.13 -12.52 4.88
C LEU A 264 45.29 -14.02 4.67
N ASP A 265 45.26 -14.80 5.76
CA ASP A 265 45.45 -16.25 5.73
C ASP A 265 44.35 -16.94 4.93
N ASN A 266 43.13 -16.41 4.96
CA ASN A 266 41.98 -16.89 4.18
C ASN A 266 41.96 -16.36 2.73
N GLY A 267 42.93 -15.53 2.32
CA GLY A 267 43.01 -14.98 0.97
C GLY A 267 41.87 -14.01 0.62
N ILE A 268 41.27 -13.36 1.63
CA ILE A 268 40.23 -12.33 1.44
C ILE A 268 40.89 -10.97 1.15
N ILE A 269 42.09 -10.75 1.68
CA ILE A 269 42.93 -9.57 1.42
C ILE A 269 44.34 -10.00 1.00
N GLU A 270 45.02 -9.17 0.21
CA GLU A 270 46.36 -9.47 -0.31
C GLU A 270 47.32 -8.27 -0.16
N GLU A 271 48.62 -8.56 -0.15
CA GLU A 271 49.67 -7.54 -0.26
C GLU A 271 49.97 -7.23 -1.75
N THR A 272 49.90 -5.95 -2.09
CA THR A 272 50.26 -5.42 -3.41
C THR A 272 51.40 -4.41 -3.32
N ILE A 273 51.90 -3.97 -4.48
CA ILE A 273 52.90 -2.89 -4.57
C ILE A 273 52.39 -1.59 -3.93
N GLY A 274 51.06 -1.38 -3.89
CA GLY A 274 50.41 -0.20 -3.30
C GLY A 274 50.04 -0.33 -1.83
N GLY A 275 50.25 -1.49 -1.21
CA GLY A 275 49.79 -1.80 0.15
C GLY A 275 48.82 -2.98 0.19
N LEU A 276 48.03 -3.07 1.25
CA LEU A 276 47.10 -4.18 1.49
C LEU A 276 45.73 -3.86 0.86
N GLN A 277 45.05 -4.81 0.24
CA GLN A 277 43.72 -4.58 -0.36
C GLN A 277 42.80 -5.80 -0.27
N PHE A 278 41.49 -5.60 -0.36
CA PHE A 278 40.51 -6.69 -0.51
C PHE A 278 40.53 -7.26 -1.92
N VAL A 279 40.57 -8.58 -2.06
CA VAL A 279 40.52 -9.26 -3.39
C VAL A 279 39.11 -9.72 -3.77
N GLN A 280 38.21 -9.79 -2.80
CA GLN A 280 36.80 -10.12 -2.98
C GLN A 280 35.95 -9.29 -2.02
N ASP A 281 34.64 -9.28 -2.26
CA ASP A 281 33.70 -8.56 -1.41
C ASP A 281 33.67 -9.18 0.00
N TYR A 282 33.64 -8.33 1.03
CA TYR A 282 33.63 -8.74 2.42
C TYR A 282 32.58 -8.00 3.23
N THR A 283 31.70 -8.74 3.92
CA THR A 283 30.65 -8.14 4.76
C THR A 283 31.17 -7.87 6.17
N ALA A 284 31.39 -6.59 6.48
CA ALA A 284 31.66 -6.10 7.82
C ALA A 284 30.36 -5.99 8.64
N SER A 285 30.46 -6.30 9.93
CA SER A 285 29.30 -6.37 10.84
C SER A 285 28.66 -5.03 11.18
N SER A 286 29.32 -3.92 10.85
CA SER A 286 28.80 -2.57 10.99
C SER A 286 29.61 -1.56 10.19
N VAL A 287 29.04 -0.38 9.97
CA VAL A 287 29.74 0.80 9.40
C VAL A 287 31.07 1.10 10.09
N SER A 288 31.11 1.05 11.43
CA SER A 288 32.32 1.31 12.21
C SER A 288 33.33 0.16 12.10
N ASN A 289 32.87 -1.08 12.05
CA ASN A 289 33.74 -2.24 11.82
C ASN A 289 34.39 -2.16 10.42
N ALA A 290 33.64 -1.79 9.39
CA ALA A 290 34.17 -1.61 8.04
C ALA A 290 35.27 -0.54 7.98
N ALA A 291 35.03 0.62 8.61
CA ALA A 291 36.02 1.68 8.68
C ALA A 291 37.27 1.27 9.49
N ALA A 292 37.10 0.50 10.58
CA ALA A 292 38.21 0.00 11.39
C ALA A 292 39.07 -1.01 10.61
N LEU A 293 38.47 -1.90 9.84
CA LEU A 293 39.18 -2.86 8.98
C LEU A 293 40.01 -2.17 7.91
N LEU A 294 39.56 -1.03 7.38
CA LEU A 294 40.29 -0.27 6.35
C LEU A 294 41.33 0.70 6.94
N LEU A 295 40.99 1.46 7.97
CA LEU A 295 41.80 2.58 8.48
C LEU A 295 42.58 2.29 9.76
N GLY A 296 42.22 1.24 10.51
CA GLY A 296 42.77 0.91 11.82
C GLY A 296 42.24 1.79 12.97
N GLY A 297 42.31 1.23 14.19
CA GLY A 297 41.93 1.89 15.44
C GLY A 297 40.42 2.03 15.67
N SER A 298 40.04 2.55 16.84
CA SER A 298 38.65 2.85 17.18
C SER A 298 38.23 4.18 16.55
N ARG A 299 37.24 4.16 15.66
CA ARG A 299 36.72 5.33 14.94
C ARG A 299 35.22 5.26 14.82
N ASN A 300 34.57 6.43 14.75
CA ASN A 300 33.17 6.52 14.35
C ASN A 300 33.08 6.38 12.82
N GLY A 301 32.81 5.16 12.32
CA GLY A 301 32.83 4.89 10.87
C GLY A 301 31.86 5.76 10.07
N TRP A 302 30.80 6.23 10.70
CA TRP A 302 29.78 7.09 10.09
C TRP A 302 30.35 8.41 9.55
N ASP A 303 31.46 8.90 10.10
CA ASP A 303 32.08 10.16 9.68
C ASP A 303 33.02 10.00 8.47
N TYR A 304 33.40 8.76 8.12
CA TYR A 304 34.40 8.47 7.09
C TYR A 304 33.79 8.05 5.75
N TRP A 305 32.62 7.42 5.79
CA TRP A 305 31.90 6.98 4.60
C TRP A 305 31.02 8.09 4.03
N LYS A 306 31.04 8.24 2.71
CA LYS A 306 30.28 9.25 1.97
C LYS A 306 29.55 8.61 0.79
N TYR A 307 28.42 9.18 0.40
CA TYR A 307 27.79 8.82 -0.88
C TYR A 307 28.59 9.41 -2.07
N ASP A 308 28.25 9.02 -3.29
CA ASP A 308 28.86 9.51 -4.54
C ASP A 308 28.85 11.05 -4.67
N ASN A 309 27.85 11.70 -4.09
CA ASN A 309 27.68 13.15 -4.03
C ASN A 309 28.56 13.85 -2.98
N GLY A 310 29.39 13.10 -2.25
CA GLY A 310 30.33 13.60 -1.25
C GLY A 310 29.72 13.91 0.12
N ILE A 311 28.42 13.68 0.32
CA ILE A 311 27.75 13.86 1.61
C ILE A 311 28.08 12.68 2.54
N SER A 312 28.46 12.98 3.78
CA SER A 312 28.69 11.97 4.82
C SER A 312 27.41 11.17 5.13
N ILE A 313 27.54 9.86 5.33
CA ILE A 313 26.41 9.02 5.72
C ILE A 313 25.86 9.40 7.10
N ASN A 314 26.71 9.93 8.00
CA ASN A 314 26.28 10.44 9.32
C ASN A 314 25.30 11.62 9.16
N ASP A 315 25.61 12.56 8.26
CA ASP A 315 24.79 13.74 8.05
C ASP A 315 23.46 13.42 7.36
N SER A 316 23.45 12.41 6.48
CA SER A 316 22.23 11.98 5.79
C SER A 316 21.28 11.17 6.68
N LEU A 317 21.82 10.26 7.51
CA LEU A 317 21.03 9.25 8.22
C LEU A 317 20.86 9.53 9.71
N ARG A 318 21.82 10.16 10.39
CA ARG A 318 21.85 10.29 11.86
C ARG A 318 21.72 11.73 12.38
N ASN A 319 22.22 12.74 11.65
CA ASN A 319 22.19 14.15 12.09
C ASN A 319 20.99 14.98 11.59
N LYS A 320 19.90 14.37 11.14
CA LYS A 320 18.65 15.10 10.82
C LYS A 320 17.95 15.57 12.11
N LYS A 321 18.44 16.66 12.70
CA LYS A 321 17.71 17.50 13.65
C LYS A 321 17.17 18.74 12.96
#